data_AF-A0A1I9G2C1-F1
#
_entry.id   AF-A0A1I9G2C1-F1
#
_cell.length_a   1.000
_cell.length_b   1.000
_cell.length_c   1.000
_cell.angle_alpha   90.00
_cell.angle_beta   90.00
_cell.angle_gamma   90.00
#
_symmetry.space_group_name_H-M   'P 1'
#
loop_
_entity.id
_entity.type
_entity.pdbx_description
1 polymer ?
#
loop_
_entity_poly.entity_id
_entity_poly.type
_entity_poly.pdbx_seq_one_letter_code
_entity_poly.pdbx_strand_id
1 'polypeptide(L)'
;MSYMLPHLSNGWQVDQAILAEEDRVVLIRFGHDWDPSCMRMDETLYKIANKVKNFAVIYLVDTTEVPDFNKMYELYDPCTVMFFFRNKHIMVDLGTGNNNKINWPITDGQELIDILETVYRGARKGRGLVF
;
A
#
# COMPACT_ATOMS: atom_id res chain seq x y z
N MET A 1 -5.25 15.30 -10.65
CA MET A 1 -6.37 14.40 -11.03
C MET A 1 -6.05 13.01 -10.50
N SER A 2 -6.55 12.70 -9.31
CA SER A 2 -6.56 11.36 -8.69
C SER A 2 -7.82 11.29 -7.83
N TYR A 3 -9.00 11.33 -8.47
CA TYR A 3 -10.30 11.46 -7.79
C TYR A 3 -11.03 10.11 -7.60
N MET A 4 -10.39 8.97 -7.89
CA MET A 4 -11.10 7.68 -7.88
C MET A 4 -10.65 6.68 -6.82
N LEU A 5 -9.44 6.82 -6.27
CA LEU A 5 -9.02 6.03 -5.12
C LEU A 5 -9.28 6.82 -3.82
N PRO A 6 -9.70 6.16 -2.74
CA PRO A 6 -9.99 6.84 -1.49
C PRO A 6 -8.70 7.40 -0.86
N HIS A 7 -8.72 8.70 -0.58
CA HIS A 7 -7.65 9.41 0.11
C HIS A 7 -7.93 9.44 1.61
N LEU A 8 -6.88 9.25 2.42
CA LEU A 8 -6.93 9.39 3.87
C LEU A 8 -6.14 10.64 4.26
N SER A 9 -6.85 11.60 4.85
CA SER A 9 -6.38 12.97 5.11
C SER A 9 -5.86 13.17 6.54
N ASN A 10 -5.90 12.15 7.39
CA ASN A 10 -5.35 12.23 8.74
C ASN A 10 -4.92 10.86 9.28
N GLY A 11 -4.08 10.87 10.33
CA GLY A 11 -3.56 9.65 10.95
C GLY A 11 -4.64 8.72 11.50
N TRP A 12 -5.71 9.28 12.06
CA TRP A 12 -6.83 8.50 12.58
C TRP A 12 -7.57 7.72 11.49
N GLN A 13 -7.76 8.31 10.31
CA GLN A 13 -8.34 7.62 9.15
C GLN A 13 -7.46 6.48 8.66
N VAL A 14 -6.13 6.66 8.68
CA VAL A 14 -5.16 5.60 8.37
C VAL A 14 -5.28 4.44 9.35
N ASP A 15 -5.24 4.73 10.66
CA ASP A 15 -5.36 3.71 11.70
C ASP A 15 -6.71 2.98 11.61
N GLN A 16 -7.80 3.72 11.43
CA GLN A 16 -9.13 3.13 11.30
C GLN A 16 -9.24 2.27 10.04
N ALA A 17 -8.69 2.71 8.90
CA ALA A 17 -8.72 1.93 7.66
C ALA A 17 -7.96 0.60 7.81
N ILE A 18 -6.85 0.59 8.56
CA ILE A 18 -6.08 -0.62 8.87
C ILE A 18 -6.83 -1.53 9.86
N LEU A 19 -7.48 -0.95 10.87
CA LEU A 19 -8.20 -1.69 11.92
C LEU A 19 -9.54 -2.26 11.46
N ALA A 20 -10.24 -1.56 10.57
CA ALA A 20 -11.56 -1.95 10.10
C ALA A 20 -11.56 -3.17 9.16
N GLU A 21 -10.41 -3.47 8.54
CA GLU A 21 -10.30 -4.54 7.56
C GLU A 21 -9.75 -5.84 8.17
N GLU A 22 -10.63 -6.82 8.35
CA GLU A 22 -10.29 -8.12 8.94
C GLU A 22 -9.98 -9.20 7.90
N ASP A 23 -10.56 -9.08 6.70
CA ASP A 23 -10.54 -10.13 5.68
C ASP A 23 -9.87 -9.73 4.36
N ARG A 24 -9.40 -8.47 4.26
CA ARG A 24 -8.73 -7.94 3.07
C ARG A 24 -7.38 -7.33 3.42
N VAL A 25 -6.46 -7.37 2.47
CA VAL A 25 -5.17 -6.65 2.57
C VAL A 25 -5.43 -5.17 2.38
N VAL A 26 -4.95 -4.35 3.30
CA VAL A 26 -4.96 -2.90 3.18
C VAL A 26 -3.64 -2.47 2.55
N LEU A 27 -3.70 -2.03 1.29
CA LEU A 27 -2.59 -1.40 0.60
C LEU A 27 -2.70 0.10 0.80
N ILE A 28 -1.63 0.70 1.33
CA ILE A 28 -1.54 2.16 1.50
C ILE A 28 -0.37 2.66 0.68
N ARG A 29 -0.64 3.60 -0.24
CA ARG A 29 0.39 4.37 -0.94
C ARG A 29 0.63 5.66 -0.17
N PHE A 30 1.83 5.81 0.39
CA PHE A 30 2.30 7.06 0.96
C PHE A 30 3.19 7.77 -0.06
N GLY A 31 2.87 9.02 -0.37
CA GLY A 31 3.69 9.84 -1.24
C GLY A 31 2.96 11.09 -1.70
N HIS A 32 3.64 11.94 -2.45
CA HIS A 32 3.03 13.16 -2.95
C HIS A 32 2.29 12.92 -4.25
N ASP A 33 1.02 13.34 -4.33
CA ASP A 33 0.17 13.14 -5.51
C ASP A 33 0.69 13.79 -6.80
N TRP A 34 1.51 14.83 -6.65
CA TRP A 34 2.14 15.55 -7.76
C TRP A 34 3.46 14.92 -8.20
N ASP A 35 4.00 13.94 -7.47
CA ASP A 35 5.24 13.28 -7.86
C ASP A 35 5.00 12.34 -9.06
N PRO A 36 5.82 12.41 -10.13
CA PRO A 36 5.66 11.56 -11.31
C PRO A 36 5.69 10.05 -10.99
N SER A 37 6.41 9.63 -9.95
CA SER A 37 6.49 8.23 -9.51
C SER A 37 5.18 7.79 -8.87
N CYS A 38 4.60 8.62 -8.00
CA CYS A 38 3.27 8.40 -7.41
C CYS A 38 2.20 8.34 -8.49
N MET A 39 2.24 9.25 -9.47
CA MET A 39 1.26 9.25 -10.58
C MET A 39 1.28 7.94 -11.38
N ARG A 40 2.48 7.40 -11.66
CA ARG A 40 2.60 6.09 -12.34
C ARG A 40 2.06 4.95 -11.50
N MET A 41 2.37 4.94 -10.20
CA MET A 41 1.89 3.92 -9.27
C MET A 41 0.36 3.98 -9.14
N ASP A 42 -0.20 5.18 -8.97
CA ASP A 42 -1.63 5.42 -8.86
C ASP A 42 -2.39 4.94 -10.10
N GLU A 43 -1.83 5.13 -11.30
CA GLU A 43 -2.43 4.63 -12.54
C GLU A 43 -2.51 3.09 -12.53
N THR A 44 -1.45 2.41 -12.09
CA THR A 44 -1.44 0.94 -11.94
C THR A 44 -2.44 0.50 -10.88
N LEU A 45 -2.43 1.13 -9.70
CA LEU A 45 -3.34 0.86 -8.59
C LEU A 45 -4.80 1.01 -9.03
N TYR A 46 -5.10 2.04 -9.79
CA TYR A 46 -6.43 2.28 -10.34
C TYR A 46 -6.88 1.18 -11.29
N LYS A 47 -6.00 0.72 -12.19
CA LYS A 47 -6.29 -0.39 -13.12
C LYS A 47 -6.57 -1.71 -12.39
N ILE A 48 -5.89 -1.97 -11.27
CA ILE A 48 -6.03 -3.21 -10.52
C ILE A 48 -7.12 -3.17 -9.44
N ALA A 49 -7.53 -1.99 -8.99
CA ALA A 49 -8.46 -1.82 -7.86
C ALA A 49 -9.73 -2.66 -8.00
N ASN A 50 -10.34 -2.68 -9.19
CA ASN A 50 -11.54 -3.46 -9.46
C ASN A 50 -11.30 -4.98 -9.47
N LYS A 51 -10.09 -5.43 -9.81
CA LYS A 51 -9.70 -6.85 -9.86
C LYS A 51 -9.43 -7.39 -8.45
N VAL A 52 -8.81 -6.57 -7.60
CA VAL A 52 -8.36 -6.98 -6.26
C VAL A 52 -9.37 -6.69 -5.14
N LYS A 53 -10.47 -5.97 -5.42
CA LYS A 53 -11.50 -5.54 -4.43
C LYS A 53 -12.02 -6.63 -3.48
N ASN A 54 -11.99 -7.89 -3.91
CA ASN A 54 -12.47 -9.03 -3.12
C ASN A 54 -11.50 -9.44 -2.00
N PHE A 55 -10.21 -9.13 -2.14
CA PHE A 55 -9.17 -9.56 -1.20
C PHE A 55 -8.19 -8.45 -0.79
N ALA A 56 -8.27 -7.27 -1.42
CA ALA A 56 -7.48 -6.10 -1.06
C ALA A 56 -8.30 -4.81 -1.20
N VAL A 57 -7.93 -3.80 -0.42
CA VAL A 57 -8.42 -2.42 -0.48
C VAL A 57 -7.22 -1.49 -0.64
N ILE A 58 -7.38 -0.42 -1.41
CA ILE A 58 -6.31 0.52 -1.76
C ILE A 58 -6.67 1.88 -1.21
N TYR A 59 -5.75 2.49 -0.47
CA TYR A 59 -5.84 3.86 0.04
C TYR A 59 -4.62 4.68 -0.38
N LEU A 60 -4.84 5.97 -0.57
CA LEU A 60 -3.80 6.95 -0.86
C LEU A 60 -3.62 7.89 0.34
N VAL A 61 -2.38 8.22 0.66
CA VAL A 61 -2.01 9.15 1.73
C VAL A 61 -0.96 10.10 1.21
N ASP A 62 -1.23 11.41 1.31
CA ASP A 62 -0.22 12.43 1.09
C ASP A 62 0.62 12.63 2.36
N THR A 63 1.93 12.41 2.25
CA THR A 63 2.88 12.56 3.36
C THR A 63 3.08 14.02 3.79
N THR A 64 2.63 14.99 2.99
CA THR A 64 2.55 16.41 3.41
C THR A 64 1.33 16.67 4.30
N GLU A 65 0.20 16.03 4.02
CA GLU A 65 -1.03 16.18 4.79
C GLU A 65 -0.96 15.37 6.09
N VAL A 66 -0.42 14.15 6.02
CA VAL A 66 -0.29 13.22 7.16
C VAL A 66 1.18 12.91 7.42
N PRO A 67 1.93 13.80 8.10
CA PRO A 67 3.35 13.59 8.37
C PRO A 67 3.63 12.62 9.52
N ASP A 68 2.60 12.22 10.28
CA ASP A 68 2.71 11.43 11.52
C ASP A 68 3.47 10.10 11.31
N PHE A 69 3.30 9.49 10.14
CA PHE A 69 3.91 8.20 9.80
C PHE A 69 5.31 8.32 9.20
N ASN A 70 5.77 9.51 8.83
CA ASN A 70 7.02 9.70 8.09
C ASN A 70 8.23 9.20 8.90
N LYS A 71 8.25 9.47 10.22
CA LYS A 71 9.31 8.97 11.11
C LYS A 71 9.12 7.50 11.48
N MET A 72 7.88 7.07 11.70
CA MET A 72 7.58 5.70 12.15
C MET A 72 7.92 4.66 11.09
N TYR A 73 7.56 4.96 9.84
CA TYR A 73 7.82 4.08 8.71
C TYR A 73 9.03 4.51 7.88
N GLU A 74 9.81 5.52 8.29
CA GLU A 74 11.00 5.98 7.55
C GLU A 74 10.69 6.36 6.08
N LEU A 75 9.62 7.12 5.86
CA LEU A 75 9.13 7.52 4.54
C LEU A 75 9.97 8.69 3.99
N TYR A 76 11.14 8.37 3.41
CA TYR A 76 12.03 9.34 2.77
C TYR A 76 11.91 9.35 1.24
N ASP A 77 11.39 8.26 0.68
CA ASP A 77 11.20 8.09 -0.76
C ASP A 77 9.93 8.80 -1.24
N PRO A 78 9.91 9.29 -2.51
CA PRO A 78 8.78 10.06 -3.04
C PRO A 78 7.48 9.26 -3.12
N CYS A 79 7.58 7.95 -3.38
CA CYS A 79 6.46 7.02 -3.45
C CYS A 79 6.81 5.75 -2.67
N THR A 80 5.98 5.39 -1.72
CA THR A 80 6.12 4.16 -0.94
C THR A 80 4.80 3.44 -0.82
N VAL A 81 4.82 2.12 -0.95
CA VAL A 81 3.64 1.27 -0.79
C VAL A 81 3.90 0.28 0.34
N MET A 82 2.93 0.20 1.25
CA MET A 82 2.96 -0.68 2.41
C MET A 82 1.68 -1.54 2.45
N PHE A 83 1.80 -2.74 3.02
CA PHE A 83 0.71 -3.70 3.11
C PHE A 83 0.40 -4.00 4.56
N PHE A 84 -0.89 -3.98 4.89
CA PHE A 84 -1.38 -4.33 6.22
C PHE A 84 -2.47 -5.39 6.14
N PHE A 85 -2.53 -6.25 7.15
CA PHE A 85 -3.58 -7.25 7.28
C PHE A 85 -3.88 -7.47 8.76
N ARG A 86 -5.13 -7.28 9.20
CA ARG A 86 -5.54 -7.42 10.61
C ARG A 86 -4.66 -6.63 11.58
N ASN A 87 -4.44 -5.34 11.30
CA ASN A 87 -3.56 -4.47 12.09
C ASN A 87 -2.09 -4.92 12.18
N LYS A 88 -1.64 -5.78 11.26
CA LYS A 88 -0.23 -6.18 11.16
C LYS A 88 0.34 -5.70 9.84
N HIS A 89 1.49 -5.06 9.92
CA HIS A 89 2.31 -4.76 8.76
C HIS A 89 2.86 -6.07 8.17
N ILE A 90 2.68 -6.29 6.86
CA ILE A 90 3.15 -7.47 6.15
C ILE A 90 4.36 -7.07 5.31
N MET A 91 5.50 -7.69 5.62
CA MET A 91 6.74 -7.51 4.87
C MET A 91 6.71 -8.37 3.60
N VAL A 92 7.21 -7.81 2.51
CA VAL A 92 7.30 -8.49 1.21
C VAL A 92 8.77 -8.51 0.79
N ASP A 93 9.33 -9.70 0.64
CA ASP A 93 10.68 -9.87 0.12
C ASP A 93 10.67 -9.78 -1.40
N LEU A 94 11.16 -8.65 -1.92
CA LEU A 94 11.29 -8.41 -3.36
C LEU A 94 12.74 -8.54 -3.84
N GLY A 95 13.65 -9.05 -2.99
CA GLY A 95 15.07 -9.17 -3.31
C GLY A 95 15.82 -7.84 -3.41
N THR A 96 15.19 -6.71 -3.06
CA THR A 96 15.80 -5.36 -3.05
C THR A 96 16.54 -5.04 -1.76
N GLY A 97 16.45 -5.93 -0.76
CA GLY A 97 17.03 -5.75 0.57
C GLY A 97 16.17 -4.92 1.53
N ASN A 98 15.10 -4.29 1.05
CA ASN A 98 14.10 -3.63 1.90
C ASN A 98 12.76 -4.34 1.81
N ASN A 99 12.44 -5.14 2.83
CA ASN A 99 11.22 -5.94 2.85
C ASN A 99 10.03 -5.20 3.47
N ASN A 100 10.26 -3.99 3.99
CA ASN A 100 9.22 -3.24 4.70
C ASN A 100 8.31 -2.43 3.77
N LYS A 101 8.78 -2.08 2.57
CA LYS A 101 8.03 -1.21 1.66
C LYS A 101 8.51 -1.36 0.23
N ILE A 102 7.62 -1.05 -0.70
CA ILE A 102 7.96 -0.89 -2.12
C ILE A 102 8.19 0.60 -2.35
N ASN A 103 9.42 1.01 -2.66
CA ASN A 103 9.78 2.42 -2.88
C ASN A 103 9.97 2.79 -4.36
N TRP A 104 9.60 1.91 -5.29
CA TRP A 104 9.58 2.19 -6.72
C TRP A 104 8.19 2.00 -7.32
N PRO A 105 7.85 2.74 -8.39
CA PRO A 105 6.59 2.56 -9.08
C PRO A 105 6.59 1.24 -9.85
N ILE A 106 5.60 0.38 -9.57
CA ILE A 106 5.34 -0.83 -10.35
C ILE A 106 4.37 -0.46 -11.46
N THR A 107 4.83 -0.57 -12.70
CA THR A 107 4.02 -0.23 -13.88
C THR A 107 3.25 -1.42 -14.44
N ASP A 108 3.65 -2.65 -14.08
CA ASP A 108 2.92 -3.86 -14.46
C ASP A 108 1.82 -4.17 -13.45
N GLY A 109 0.57 -4.08 -13.91
CA GLY A 109 -0.58 -4.40 -13.08
C GLY A 109 -0.68 -5.88 -12.72
N GLN A 110 -0.14 -6.78 -13.54
CA GLN A 110 -0.18 -8.21 -13.22
C GLN A 110 0.79 -8.54 -12.09
N GLU A 111 2.01 -8.01 -12.15
CA GLU A 111 3.01 -8.14 -11.08
C GLU A 111 2.44 -7.66 -9.73
N LEU A 112 1.77 -6.49 -9.72
CA LEU A 112 1.17 -5.96 -8.49
C LEU A 112 0.02 -6.82 -7.95
N ILE A 113 -0.77 -7.44 -8.83
CA ILE A 113 -1.82 -8.39 -8.44
C ILE A 113 -1.21 -9.65 -7.82
N ASP A 114 -0.16 -10.19 -8.43
CA ASP A 114 0.51 -11.41 -7.97
C ASP A 114 1.18 -11.18 -6.59
N ILE A 115 1.77 -10.00 -6.38
CA ILE A 115 2.29 -9.56 -5.06
C ILE A 115 1.14 -9.49 -4.04
N LEU A 116 0.04 -8.82 -4.37
CA LEU A 116 -1.11 -8.70 -3.47
C LEU A 116 -1.73 -10.06 -3.12
N GLU A 117 -1.80 -10.98 -4.07
CA GLU A 117 -2.30 -12.33 -3.82
C GLU A 117 -1.35 -13.12 -2.91
N THR A 118 -0.04 -12.96 -3.10
CA THR A 118 0.98 -13.59 -2.26
C THR A 118 0.93 -13.06 -0.82
N VAL A 119 0.83 -11.74 -0.66
CA VAL A 119 0.59 -11.08 0.62
C VAL A 119 -0.68 -11.60 1.27
N TYR A 120 -1.79 -11.64 0.55
CA TYR A 120 -3.06 -12.12 1.08
C TYR A 120 -2.99 -13.58 1.56
N ARG A 121 -2.43 -14.47 0.74
CA ARG A 121 -2.26 -15.89 1.07
C ARG A 121 -1.31 -16.11 2.25
N GLY A 122 -0.22 -15.34 2.32
CA GLY A 122 0.75 -15.40 3.42
C GLY A 122 0.19 -14.85 4.72
N ALA A 123 -0.45 -13.69 4.67
CA ALA A 123 -1.06 -13.04 5.82
C ALA A 123 -2.21 -13.87 6.42
N ARG A 124 -3.04 -14.52 5.57
CA ARG A 124 -4.06 -15.48 6.03
C ARG A 124 -3.50 -16.69 6.76
N LYS A 125 -2.28 -17.11 6.43
CA LYS A 125 -1.55 -18.17 7.13
C LYS A 125 -0.85 -17.67 8.40
N GLY A 126 -0.99 -16.38 8.74
CA GLY A 126 -0.36 -15.75 9.90
C GLY A 126 1.12 -15.41 9.70
N ARG A 127 1.63 -15.43 8.46
CA ARG A 127 3.02 -15.04 8.17
C ARG A 127 3.12 -13.52 8.09
N GLY A 128 4.09 -12.95 8.81
CA GLY A 128 4.42 -11.52 8.75
C GLY A 128 5.41 -11.14 7.65
N LEU A 129 6.04 -12.13 7.02
CA LEU A 129 6.94 -11.99 5.88
C LEU A 129 6.50 -12.95 4.78
N VAL A 130 6.38 -12.45 3.56
CA VAL A 130 6.07 -13.22 2.36
C VAL A 130 7.19 -13.08 1.33
N PHE A 131 7.39 -14.14 0.54
CA PHE A 131 8.37 -14.25 -0.54
C PHE A 131 7.62 -14.48 -1.86
#